data_AF-A0A0L6JWR4-F1
#
_entry.id   AF-A0A0L6JWR4-F1
#
_cell.length_a   1.000
_cell.length_b   1.000
_cell.length_c   1.000
_cell.angle_alpha   90.00
_cell.angle_beta   90.00
_cell.angle_gamma   90.00
#
_symmetry.space_group_name_H-M   'P 1'
#
loop_
_entity.id
_entity.type
_entity.pdbx_description
1 polymer ?
#
loop_
_entity_poly.entity_id
_entity_poly.type
_entity_poly.pdbx_seq_one_letter_code
_entity_poly.pdbx_strand_id
1 'polypeptide(L)'
;MTLRIPDAVGWAVIDYIKNRRPSYYESDRVFLKHMPPFASIGENNHMEQLIVRYMRKAGIDRRGRKRSGFHSLRHSAGSMLLEMETPLPVISNILGHSDPNITAVYLKTDIQKLAECILPPEGLGND
;
A
#
# COMPACT_ATOMS: atom_id res chain seq x y z
N MET A 1 -7.14 5.37 16.31
CA MET A 1 -6.33 4.14 16.25
C MET A 1 -4.94 4.50 15.74
N THR A 2 -3.89 4.02 16.38
CA THR A 2 -2.50 4.28 15.97
C THR A 2 -1.94 3.01 15.35
N LEU A 3 -1.61 3.05 14.06
CA LEU A 3 -0.97 1.92 13.38
C LEU A 3 0.46 1.80 13.88
N ARG A 4 0.84 0.61 14.40
CA ARG A 4 2.22 0.32 14.75
C ARG A 4 3.06 0.24 13.48
N ILE A 5 3.98 1.17 13.33
CA ILE A 5 4.90 1.21 12.20
C ILE A 5 5.97 0.13 12.41
N PRO A 6 6.31 -0.70 11.40
CA PRO A 6 7.40 -1.65 11.51
C PRO A 6 8.73 -0.96 11.85
N ASP A 7 9.56 -1.58 12.69
CA ASP A 7 10.82 -0.97 13.16
C ASP A 7 11.70 -0.47 12.02
N ALA A 8 11.84 -1.25 10.94
CA ALA A 8 12.62 -0.85 9.77
C ALA A 8 12.12 0.47 9.14
N VAL A 9 10.80 0.69 9.11
CA VAL A 9 10.20 1.93 8.61
C VAL A 9 10.39 3.06 9.62
N GLY A 10 10.22 2.78 10.92
CA GLY A 10 10.47 3.74 11.99
C GLY A 10 11.90 4.28 11.95
N TRP A 11 12.89 3.39 11.87
CA TRP A 11 14.30 3.76 11.74
C TRP A 11 14.60 4.55 10.47
N ALA A 12 14.01 4.18 9.33
CA ALA A 12 14.18 4.94 8.09
C ALA A 12 13.61 6.36 8.19
N VAL A 13 12.47 6.55 8.87
CA VAL A 13 11.89 7.88 9.11
C VAL A 13 12.74 8.69 10.09
N ILE A 14 13.27 8.06 11.14
CA ILE A 14 14.18 8.73 12.09
C ILE A 14 15.46 9.18 11.38
N ASP A 15 16.08 8.33 10.56
CA ASP A 15 17.26 8.69 9.76
C ASP A 15 16.95 9.84 8.81
N TYR A 16 15.79 9.80 8.16
CA TYR A 16 15.33 10.89 7.31
C TYR A 16 15.26 12.22 8.08
N ILE A 17 14.56 12.25 9.21
CA ILE A 17 14.36 13.47 10.00
C ILE A 17 15.68 14.03 10.53
N LYS A 18 16.57 13.16 11.03
CA LYS A 18 17.83 13.59 11.65
C LYS A 18 18.89 14.01 10.64
N ASN A 19 19.02 13.26 9.54
CA ASN A 19 20.21 13.34 8.69
C ASN A 19 19.94 13.79 7.26
N ARG A 20 18.71 13.67 6.76
CA ARG A 20 18.43 13.90 5.33
C ARG A 20 17.41 14.99 5.04
N ARG A 21 16.52 15.30 5.99
CA ARG A 21 15.45 16.28 5.83
C ARG A 21 16.07 17.65 5.55
N PRO A 22 15.77 18.29 4.42
CA PRO A 22 16.22 19.65 4.14
C PRO A 22 15.76 20.61 5.24
N SER A 23 16.63 21.52 5.67
CA SER A 23 16.24 22.57 6.61
C SER A 23 15.36 23.58 5.89
N TYR A 24 14.08 23.59 6.25
CA TYR A 24 13.10 24.55 5.75
C TYR A 24 12.16 24.92 6.90
N TYR A 25 12.27 26.17 7.36
CA TYR A 25 11.63 26.65 8.58
C TYR A 25 10.14 26.97 8.39
N GLU A 26 9.68 27.12 7.14
CA GLU A 26 8.28 27.49 6.83
C GLU A 26 7.35 26.28 6.69
N SER A 27 7.79 25.07 7.06
CA SER A 27 6.95 23.87 6.96
C SER A 27 7.15 22.88 8.10
N ASP A 28 6.04 22.59 8.78
CA ASP A 28 5.93 21.54 9.81
C ASP A 28 5.69 20.14 9.23
N ARG A 29 5.72 19.99 7.90
CA ARG A 29 5.52 18.69 7.25
C ARG A 29 6.74 17.81 7.42
N VAL A 30 6.51 16.52 7.70
CA VAL A 30 7.58 15.53 7.85
C VAL A 30 8.40 15.45 6.57
N PHE A 31 7.77 15.17 5.43
CA PHE A 31 8.45 15.02 4.14
C PHE A 31 8.45 16.29 3.29
N LEU A 32 9.62 16.64 2.76
CA LEU A 32 9.85 17.82 1.92
C LEU A 32 10.48 17.44 0.57
N LYS A 33 10.41 18.36 -0.40
CA LYS A 33 11.19 18.29 -1.64
C LYS A 33 12.68 18.44 -1.32
N HIS A 34 13.51 17.57 -1.90
CA HIS A 34 14.98 17.61 -1.77
C HIS A 34 15.67 18.50 -2.81
N MET A 35 14.89 19.12 -3.71
CA MET A 35 15.40 20.06 -4.71
C MET A 35 14.84 21.45 -4.42
N PRO A 36 15.67 22.50 -4.55
CA PRO A 36 15.20 23.88 -4.49
C PRO A 36 14.10 24.16 -5.53
N PRO A 37 13.12 25.03 -5.22
CA PRO A 37 12.85 25.59 -3.90
C PRO A 37 12.35 24.50 -2.92
N PHE A 38 13.00 24.41 -1.76
CA PHE A 38 12.60 23.46 -0.71
C PHE A 38 11.22 23.86 -0.21
N ALA A 39 10.27 22.94 -0.33
CA ALA A 39 8.90 23.16 0.09
C ALA A 39 8.23 21.80 0.35
N SER A 40 7.01 21.85 0.87
CA SER A 40 6.14 20.69 0.96
C SER A 40 6.00 19.99 -0.40
N ILE A 41 5.82 18.67 -0.36
CA ILE A 41 5.43 17.92 -1.55
C ILE A 41 4.03 18.41 -1.95
N GLY A 42 3.90 18.93 -3.18
CA GLY A 42 2.65 19.51 -3.67
C GLY A 42 1.51 18.49 -3.71
N GLU A 43 0.29 18.95 -3.50
CA GLU A 43 -0.89 18.08 -3.33
C GLU A 43 -1.21 17.23 -4.57
N ASN A 44 -0.91 17.76 -5.77
CA ASN A 44 -1.08 17.05 -7.03
C ASN A 44 0.13 16.18 -7.42
N ASN A 45 1.19 16.14 -6.59
CA ASN A 45 2.34 15.29 -6.84
C ASN A 45 2.10 13.90 -6.25
N HIS A 46 1.58 12.99 -7.06
CA HIS A 46 1.34 11.60 -6.68
C HIS A 46 2.62 10.77 -6.46
N MET A 47 3.81 11.38 -6.61
CA MET A 47 5.14 10.77 -6.49
C MET A 47 5.31 9.48 -7.29
N GLU A 48 4.46 9.24 -8.29
CA GLU A 48 4.49 8.02 -9.10
C GLU A 48 5.85 7.83 -9.75
N GLN A 49 6.43 8.90 -10.30
CA GLN A 49 7.74 8.85 -10.93
C GLN A 49 8.84 8.42 -9.95
N LEU A 50 8.75 8.80 -8.68
CA LEU A 50 9.70 8.39 -7.65
C LEU A 50 9.59 6.90 -7.38
N ILE A 51 8.36 6.38 -7.22
CA ILE A 51 8.11 4.95 -7.04
C ILE A 51 8.62 4.17 -8.24
N VAL A 52 8.31 4.62 -9.46
CA VAL A 52 8.78 4.00 -10.70
C VAL A 52 10.31 3.97 -10.78
N ARG A 53 10.98 5.04 -10.38
CA ARG A 53 12.45 5.10 -10.34
C ARG A 53 13.01 4.03 -9.41
N TYR A 54 12.44 3.86 -8.22
CA TYR A 54 12.91 2.84 -7.27
C TYR A 54 12.55 1.42 -7.71
N MET A 55 11.38 1.20 -8.32
CA MET A 55 11.02 -0.08 -8.93
C MET A 55 12.04 -0.51 -10.00
N ARG A 56 12.43 0.42 -10.89
CA ARG A 56 13.48 0.15 -11.90
C ARG A 56 14.83 -0.17 -11.25
N LYS A 57 15.22 0.59 -10.23
CA LYS A 57 16.46 0.34 -9.47
C LYS A 57 16.46 -1.03 -8.78
N ALA A 58 15.29 -1.50 -8.36
CA ALA A 58 15.11 -2.82 -7.74
C ALA A 58 14.97 -3.96 -8.77
N GLY A 59 15.06 -3.68 -10.08
CA GLY A 59 14.90 -4.71 -11.13
C GLY A 59 13.46 -5.19 -11.31
N ILE A 60 12.47 -4.47 -10.78
CA ILE A 60 11.06 -4.84 -10.89
C ILE A 60 10.56 -4.41 -12.27
N ASP A 61 10.33 -5.38 -13.15
CA ASP A 61 9.87 -5.14 -14.51
C ASP A 61 8.38 -4.73 -14.53
N ARG A 62 8.05 -3.74 -15.36
CA ARG A 62 6.69 -3.20 -15.52
C ARG A 62 5.97 -3.89 -16.67
N ARG A 63 6.03 -5.22 -16.73
CA ARG A 63 5.35 -5.97 -17.81
C ARG A 63 3.84 -5.78 -17.71
N GLY A 64 3.25 -5.22 -18.77
CA GLY A 64 1.84 -4.83 -18.84
C GLY A 64 1.58 -3.45 -18.21
N ARG A 65 0.53 -2.76 -18.65
CA ARG A 65 0.07 -1.45 -18.16
C ARG A 65 -0.44 -1.49 -16.70
N LYS A 66 0.29 -2.14 -15.80
CA LYS A 66 -0.04 -2.14 -14.37
C LYS A 66 0.19 -0.74 -13.83
N ARG A 67 -0.80 -0.24 -13.07
CA ARG A 67 -0.72 1.04 -12.36
C ARG A 67 0.59 1.04 -11.56
N SER A 68 1.29 2.17 -11.56
CA SER A 68 2.52 2.36 -10.79
C SER A 68 2.31 3.54 -9.84
N GLY A 69 2.89 3.48 -8.64
CA GLY A 69 2.70 4.52 -7.62
C GLY A 69 2.12 3.98 -6.31
N PHE A 70 1.71 4.89 -5.42
CA PHE A 70 1.29 4.54 -4.07
C PHE A 70 0.10 3.58 -4.01
N HIS A 71 -0.84 3.69 -4.95
CA HIS A 71 -1.97 2.76 -5.01
C HIS A 71 -1.51 1.31 -5.23
N SER A 72 -0.47 1.09 -6.04
CA SER A 72 0.10 -0.24 -6.28
C SER A 72 0.80 -0.79 -5.05
N LEU A 73 1.48 0.07 -4.27
CA LEU A 73 2.07 -0.32 -2.98
C LEU A 73 0.99 -0.73 -1.99
N ARG A 74 -0.08 0.09 -1.87
CA ARG A 74 -1.23 -0.23 -1.03
C ARG A 74 -1.89 -1.54 -1.45
N HIS A 75 -2.06 -1.75 -2.76
CA HIS A 75 -2.63 -2.98 -3.27
C HIS A 75 -1.77 -4.19 -2.93
N SER A 76 -0.46 -4.09 -3.14
CA SER A 76 0.47 -5.19 -2.85
C SER A 76 0.47 -5.54 -1.35
N ALA A 77 0.43 -4.54 -0.48
CA ALA A 77 0.31 -4.76 0.97
C ALA A 77 -1.01 -5.44 1.36
N GLY A 78 -2.14 -5.01 0.78
CA GLY A 78 -3.44 -5.64 1.02
C GLY A 78 -3.51 -7.09 0.56
N SER A 79 -3.02 -7.37 -0.65
CA SER A 79 -2.94 -8.74 -1.19
C SER A 79 -2.05 -9.64 -0.32
N MET A 80 -0.87 -9.16 0.07
CA MET A 80 0.05 -9.93 0.92
C MET A 80 -0.55 -10.24 2.30
N LEU A 81 -1.23 -9.28 2.93
CA LEU A 81 -1.91 -9.51 4.21
C LEU A 81 -3.03 -10.55 4.08
N LEU A 82 -3.76 -10.53 2.96
CA LEU A 82 -4.82 -11.51 2.70
C LEU A 82 -4.26 -12.92 2.46
N GLU A 83 -3.17 -13.03 1.69
CA GLU A 83 -2.43 -14.28 1.47
C GLU A 83 -1.90 -14.86 2.79
N MET A 84 -1.47 -14.00 3.73
CA MET A 84 -1.10 -14.39 5.10
C MET A 84 -2.30 -14.66 6.02
N GLU A 85 -3.51 -14.76 5.47
CA GLU A 85 -4.76 -15.05 6.19
C GLU A 85 -5.10 -14.03 7.28
N THR A 86 -4.61 -12.80 7.14
CA THR A 86 -4.94 -11.73 8.08
C THR A 86 -6.43 -11.40 7.99
N PRO A 87 -7.19 -11.33 9.10
CA PRO A 87 -8.60 -11.02 9.05
C PRO A 87 -8.89 -9.69 8.36
N LEU A 88 -9.89 -9.64 7.47
CA LEU A 88 -10.26 -8.44 6.72
C LEU A 88 -10.44 -7.17 7.58
N PRO A 89 -11.02 -7.23 8.80
CA PRO A 89 -11.09 -6.05 9.68
C PRO A 89 -9.71 -5.51 10.07
N VAL A 90 -8.72 -6.39 10.28
CA VAL A 90 -7.35 -6.01 10.61
C VAL A 90 -6.67 -5.39 9.39
N ILE A 91 -6.86 -5.96 8.19
CA ILE A 91 -6.36 -5.39 6.94
C ILE A 91 -6.95 -3.99 6.71
N SER A 92 -8.27 -3.83 6.89
CA SER A 92 -8.95 -2.53 6.75
C SER A 92 -8.37 -1.48 7.69
N ASN A 93 -8.09 -1.86 8.94
CA ASN A 93 -7.45 -0.99 9.93
C ASN A 93 -6.01 -0.61 9.53
N ILE A 94 -5.21 -1.56 9.03
CA ILE A 94 -3.83 -1.30 8.59
C ILE A 94 -3.80 -0.36 7.38
N LEU A 95 -4.71 -0.55 6.41
CA LEU A 95 -4.76 0.27 5.20
C LEU A 95 -5.48 1.62 5.41
N GLY A 96 -6.08 1.82 6.59
CA GLY A 96 -6.84 3.02 6.91
C GLY A 96 -8.13 3.16 6.09
N HIS A 97 -8.73 2.04 5.68
CA HIS A 97 -10.00 2.04 4.97
C HIS A 97 -11.14 2.16 5.98
N SER A 98 -11.91 3.24 5.88
CA SER A 98 -13.14 3.45 6.65
C SER A 98 -14.31 2.60 6.11
N ASP A 99 -14.24 2.17 4.84
CA ASP A 99 -15.24 1.33 4.18
C ASP A 99 -14.68 -0.08 3.90
N PRO A 100 -15.21 -1.14 4.53
CA PRO A 100 -14.79 -2.51 4.32
C PRO A 100 -15.03 -3.02 2.88
N ASN A 101 -15.92 -2.38 2.10
CA ASN A 101 -16.13 -2.74 0.69
C ASN A 101 -14.89 -2.47 -0.19
N ILE A 102 -14.03 -1.52 0.20
CA ILE A 102 -12.77 -1.26 -0.51
C ILE A 102 -11.80 -2.44 -0.29
N THR A 103 -11.89 -3.10 0.86
CA THR A 103 -11.08 -4.27 1.22
C THR A 103 -11.56 -5.52 0.47
N ALA A 104 -12.84 -5.60 0.08
CA ALA A 104 -13.36 -6.70 -0.75
C ALA A 104 -12.73 -6.76 -2.16
N VAL A 105 -12.10 -5.68 -2.64
CA VAL A 105 -11.30 -5.69 -3.87
C VAL A 105 -10.15 -6.70 -3.78
N TYR A 106 -9.60 -6.95 -2.57
CA TYR A 106 -8.53 -7.92 -2.36
C TYR A 106 -9.02 -9.37 -2.43
N LEU A 107 -10.28 -9.65 -2.09
CA LEU A 107 -10.85 -11.00 -2.18
C LEU A 107 -10.83 -11.53 -3.62
N LYS A 108 -10.98 -10.66 -4.63
CA LYS A 108 -10.91 -11.04 -6.05
C LYS A 108 -9.54 -11.59 -6.47
N THR A 109 -8.50 -11.27 -5.72
CA THR A 109 -7.13 -11.73 -6.02
C THR A 109 -6.89 -13.16 -5.53
N ASP A 110 -7.65 -13.64 -4.54
CA ASP A 110 -7.50 -14.98 -3.96
C ASP A 110 -8.55 -15.94 -4.55
N ILE A 111 -8.32 -16.35 -5.79
CA ILE A 111 -9.19 -17.28 -6.52
C ILE A 111 -9.26 -18.64 -5.81
N GLN A 112 -8.20 -19.05 -5.11
CA GLN A 112 -8.17 -20.33 -4.39
C GLN A 112 -9.14 -20.31 -3.21
N LYS A 113 -9.15 -19.26 -2.38
CA LYS A 113 -10.13 -19.14 -1.30
C LYS A 113 -11.55 -18.90 -1.79
N LEU A 114 -11.71 -18.19 -2.92
CA LEU A 114 -13.03 -18.07 -3.54
C LEU A 114 -13.58 -19.43 -3.98
N ALA A 115 -12.73 -20.38 -4.38
CA ALA A 115 -13.13 -21.73 -4.74
C ALA A 115 -13.62 -22.55 -3.52
N GLU A 116 -13.04 -22.32 -2.33
CA GLU A 116 -13.48 -22.97 -1.08
C GLU A 116 -14.86 -22.48 -0.61
N CYS A 117 -15.21 -21.24 -0.97
CA CYS A 117 -16.51 -20.64 -0.67
C CYS A 117 -17.60 -20.97 -1.69
N ILE A 118 -17.34 -21.84 -2.67
CA ILE A 118 -18.36 -22.27 -3.64
C ILE A 118 -19.37 -23.14 -2.90
N LEU A 119 -20.61 -22.65 -2.79
CA LEU A 119 -21.73 -23.46 -2.33
C LEU A 119 -21.96 -24.60 -3.34
N PRO A 120 -22.13 -25.85 -2.89
CA PRO A 120 -22.56 -26.92 -3.78
C PRO A 120 -23.90 -26.52 -4.41
N PRO A 121 -24.15 -26.84 -5.69
CA PRO A 121 -25.42 -26.53 -6.32
C PRO A 121 -26.54 -27.21 -5.54
N GLU A 122 -27.46 -26.42 -5.00
CA GLU A 122 -28.68 -26.94 -4.39
C GLU A 122 -29.51 -27.61 -5.50
N GLY A 123 -29.69 -28.93 -5.40
CA GLY A 123 -30.66 -29.65 -6.23
C GLY A 123 -30.14 -30.75 -7.17
N LEU A 124 -29.02 -31.41 -6.88
CA LEU A 124 -28.69 -32.71 -7.50
C LEU A 124 -28.31 -33.76 -6.44
N GLY A 125 -29.20 -33.94 -5.46
CA GLY A 125 -29.35 -35.23 -4.81
C GLY A 125 -30.36 -36.04 -5.62
N ASN A 126 -29.87 -37.00 -6.38
CA ASN A 126 -30.70 -38.10 -6.88
C ASN A 126 -30.94 -39.07 -5.71
N ASP A 127 -32.21 -39.47 -5.57
CA ASP A 127 -32.80 -40.56 -4.77
C ASP A 127 -32.87 -40.42 -3.24
#